data_AF-A0A7K9U6X7-F1
#
_entry.id   AF-A0A7K9U6X7-F1
#
_cell.length_a   1.000
_cell.length_b   1.000
_cell.length_c   1.000
_cell.angle_alpha   90.00
_cell.angle_beta   90.00
_cell.angle_gamma   90.00
#
_symmetry.space_group_name_H-M   'P 1'
#
loop_
_entity.id
_entity.type
_entity.pdbx_description
1 polymer ?
#
loop_
_entity_poly.entity_id
_entity_poly.type
_entity_poly.pdbx_seq_one_letter_code
_entity_poly.pdbx_strand_id
1 'polypeptide(L)'
;TDVGHYRCVAENDAGTAAKVVTLALQSAPAVAVTPRAVTAHMGQRVLLHCAVLPHAPLLLPAAAHRDAGSYSCLARNALGSASAHVSLAVQGEPHRVRGSLVGVINAHELGVTTLDARVLDDPPTGTTTIRSSISSIPPTVGPLMRVLVAIIAPIYWSLAHTSGEARGGFLLTQGTFQHESQLEFATGELLWVTHLARGADATGALLLESVISGSVPESIREATVLLQDFSERYVRTGTGRLSGASVQRFLWGGHVVRAHWNHTIVYNPPAAPQPPWVQHIRASAVKAAYNPTSEELHFQLRASLDAGANGDQCPLGFAQSPGQLYCIDLDECQMPTRCQHKCRNSPGSYRCL
;
A
#
# COMPACT_ATOMS: atom_id res chain seq x y z
N THR A 1 8.03 35.38 -45.62
CA THR A 1 6.71 34.78 -45.34
C THR A 1 5.75 35.30 -46.37
N ASP A 2 5.31 34.45 -47.31
CA ASP A 2 4.46 34.85 -48.44
C ASP A 2 2.96 34.84 -48.10
N VAL A 3 2.63 34.92 -46.81
CA VAL A 3 1.24 34.97 -46.34
C VAL A 3 0.78 36.42 -46.39
N GLY A 4 -0.33 36.69 -47.07
CA GLY A 4 -0.85 38.05 -47.17
C GLY A 4 -1.88 38.24 -48.28
N HIS A 5 -2.28 39.50 -48.45
CA HIS A 5 -3.21 39.91 -49.50
C HIS A 5 -2.41 40.35 -50.73
N TYR A 6 -2.54 39.61 -51.82
CA TYR A 6 -1.93 39.91 -53.10
C TYR A 6 -2.95 40.63 -53.97
N ARG A 7 -2.61 41.85 -54.40
CA ARG A 7 -3.49 42.68 -55.23
C ARG A 7 -2.98 42.65 -56.66
N CYS A 8 -3.78 42.13 -57.57
CA CYS A 8 -3.56 42.30 -59.00
C CYS A 8 -4.26 43.57 -59.45
N VAL A 9 -3.54 44.46 -60.14
CA VAL A 9 -4.05 45.73 -60.66
C VAL A 9 -3.84 45.73 -62.17
N ALA A 10 -4.90 45.98 -62.92
CA ALA A 10 -4.87 46.16 -64.37
C ALA A 10 -5.27 47.60 -64.70
N GLU A 11 -4.47 48.26 -65.51
CA GLU A 11 -4.64 49.68 -65.83
C GLU A 11 -4.50 49.88 -67.34
N ASN A 12 -5.36 50.72 -67.90
CA ASN A 12 -5.27 51.22 -69.26
C ASN A 12 -5.68 52.70 -69.29
N ASP A 13 -5.62 53.32 -70.47
CA ASP A 13 -5.92 54.74 -70.67
C ASP A 13 -7.35 55.13 -70.29
N ALA A 14 -8.25 54.16 -70.10
CA ALA A 14 -9.64 54.36 -69.70
C ALA A 14 -9.88 54.14 -68.19
N GLY A 15 -8.92 53.60 -67.44
CA GLY A 15 -8.99 53.46 -65.98
C GLY A 15 -8.30 52.22 -65.40
N THR A 16 -8.49 52.02 -64.10
CA THR A 16 -7.83 50.96 -63.31
C THR A 16 -8.85 50.01 -62.68
N ALA A 17 -8.62 48.71 -62.79
CA ALA A 17 -9.34 47.66 -62.08
C ALA A 17 -8.39 46.88 -61.18
N ALA A 18 -8.87 46.38 -60.03
CA ALA A 18 -8.05 45.55 -59.16
C ALA A 18 -8.83 44.40 -58.54
N LYS A 19 -8.14 43.28 -58.30
CA LYS A 19 -8.66 42.12 -57.56
C LYS A 19 -7.65 41.71 -56.48
N VAL A 20 -8.15 41.46 -55.27
CA VAL A 20 -7.35 41.00 -54.15
C VAL A 20 -7.54 39.50 -53.96
N VAL A 21 -6.44 38.76 -53.79
CA VAL A 21 -6.39 37.33 -53.48
C VAL A 21 -5.65 37.17 -52.16
N THR A 22 -6.22 36.43 -51.22
CA THR A 22 -5.56 36.13 -49.94
C THR A 22 -4.80 34.81 -50.07
N LEU A 23 -3.48 34.85 -49.92
CA LEU A 23 -2.64 33.65 -49.85
C LEU A 23 -2.48 33.25 -48.38
N ALA A 24 -3.04 32.09 -48.01
CA ALA A 24 -2.84 31.46 -46.72
C ALA A 24 -1.90 30.27 -46.89
N LEU A 25 -0.78 30.26 -46.16
CA LEU A 25 0.13 29.12 -46.14
C LEU A 25 -0.42 28.07 -45.18
N GLN A 26 -0.78 26.90 -45.72
CA GLN A 26 -1.15 25.74 -44.91
C GLN A 26 0.11 24.91 -44.66
N SER A 27 0.28 24.40 -43.43
CA SER A 27 1.35 23.46 -43.06
C SER A 27 0.80 22.31 -42.24
N ALA A 28 1.54 21.20 -42.13
CA ALA A 28 1.20 20.14 -41.19
C ALA A 28 1.15 20.70 -39.74
N PRO A 29 0.28 20.17 -38.86
CA PRO A 29 0.10 20.74 -37.53
C PRO A 29 1.36 20.55 -36.67
N ALA A 30 1.65 21.52 -35.80
CA ALA A 30 2.64 21.37 -34.73
C ALA A 30 1.92 21.05 -33.42
N VAL A 31 2.32 19.97 -32.74
CA VAL A 31 1.72 19.53 -31.47
C VAL A 31 2.74 19.68 -30.35
N ALA A 32 2.33 20.33 -29.26
CA ALA A 32 3.06 20.35 -28.01
C ALA A 32 2.12 20.04 -26.85
N VAL A 33 2.63 19.34 -25.85
CA VAL A 33 1.94 19.06 -24.58
C VAL A 33 2.77 19.65 -23.43
N THR A 34 2.09 20.31 -22.50
CA THR A 34 2.71 20.93 -21.33
C THR A 34 1.85 20.69 -20.09
N PRO A 35 2.41 20.11 -19.00
CA PRO A 35 3.74 19.48 -18.89
C PRO A 35 3.80 18.10 -19.60
N ARG A 36 5.02 17.56 -19.81
CA ARG A 36 5.23 16.22 -20.40
C ARG A 36 4.98 15.06 -19.41
N ALA A 37 5.01 15.37 -18.12
CA ALA A 37 4.68 14.46 -17.03
C ALA A 37 3.83 15.20 -16.00
N VAL A 38 2.76 14.57 -15.54
CA VAL A 38 1.86 15.06 -14.50
C VAL A 38 1.79 14.02 -13.39
N THR A 39 1.97 14.45 -12.15
CA THR A 39 1.67 13.64 -10.97
C THR A 39 0.43 14.24 -10.31
N ALA A 40 -0.62 13.44 -10.15
CA ALA A 40 -1.88 13.85 -9.55
C ALA A 40 -2.21 12.99 -8.34
N HIS A 41 -2.87 13.54 -7.33
CA HIS A 41 -3.41 12.74 -6.24
C HIS A 41 -4.75 12.11 -6.61
N MET A 42 -5.11 10.98 -6.02
CA MET A 42 -6.42 10.36 -6.21
C MET A 42 -7.52 11.34 -5.81
N GLY A 43 -8.55 11.46 -6.64
CA GLY A 43 -9.62 12.46 -6.49
C GLY A 43 -9.26 13.87 -6.99
N GLN A 44 -7.98 14.16 -7.28
CA GLN A 44 -7.57 15.45 -7.82
C GLN A 44 -8.11 15.64 -9.23
N ARG A 45 -8.58 16.85 -9.52
CA ARG A 45 -8.94 17.27 -10.88
C ARG A 45 -7.67 17.49 -11.71
N VAL A 46 -7.56 16.81 -12.86
CA VAL A 46 -6.40 16.91 -13.76
C VAL A 46 -6.82 17.47 -15.11
N LEU A 47 -6.03 18.41 -15.62
CA LEU A 47 -6.19 19.02 -16.94
C LEU A 47 -4.94 18.73 -17.77
N LEU A 48 -5.09 17.99 -18.86
CA LEU A 48 -4.01 17.72 -19.81
C LEU A 48 -4.17 18.64 -21.03
N HIS A 49 -3.24 19.56 -21.20
CA HIS A 49 -3.27 20.55 -22.27
C HIS A 49 -2.57 20.04 -23.53
N CYS A 50 -3.24 20.21 -24.67
CA CYS A 50 -2.63 20.05 -25.99
C CYS A 50 -2.64 21.38 -26.73
N ALA A 51 -1.45 21.94 -27.01
CA ALA A 51 -1.24 23.29 -27.52
C ALA A 51 -1.62 23.48 -29.01
N VAL A 52 -2.44 22.58 -29.56
CA VAL A 52 -3.00 22.68 -30.92
C VAL A 52 -4.32 23.46 -30.90
N LEU A 53 -5.07 23.38 -29.79
CA LEU A 53 -6.35 24.07 -29.59
C LEU A 53 -6.36 24.74 -28.21
N PRO A 54 -6.53 26.08 -28.11
CA PRO A 54 -6.45 26.80 -26.84
C PRO A 54 -7.58 26.50 -25.84
N HIS A 55 -8.65 25.79 -26.24
CA HIS A 55 -9.86 25.62 -25.42
C HIS A 55 -10.37 24.18 -25.26
N ALA A 56 -9.55 23.17 -25.54
CA ALA A 56 -9.95 21.77 -25.45
C ALA A 56 -8.97 20.88 -24.66
N PRO A 57 -8.71 21.16 -23.37
CA PRO A 57 -7.94 20.24 -22.53
C PRO A 57 -8.73 18.96 -22.26
N LEU A 58 -8.02 17.83 -22.15
CA LEU A 58 -8.62 16.61 -21.60
C LEU A 58 -8.78 16.79 -20.08
N LEU A 59 -10.02 16.72 -19.61
CA LEU A 59 -10.36 16.87 -18.20
C LEU A 59 -10.62 15.51 -17.56
N LEU A 60 -9.85 15.18 -16.52
CA LEU A 60 -10.15 14.11 -15.58
C LEU A 60 -10.76 14.78 -14.33
N PRO A 61 -12.08 14.66 -14.09
CA PRO A 61 -12.74 15.36 -13.00
C PRO A 61 -12.27 14.89 -11.61
N ALA A 62 -11.91 13.61 -11.49
CA ALA A 62 -11.33 13.00 -10.30
C ALA A 62 -10.38 11.88 -10.73
N ALA A 63 -9.07 12.09 -10.58
CA ALA A 63 -8.06 11.11 -10.97
C ALA A 63 -8.16 9.82 -10.15
N ALA A 64 -8.05 8.68 -10.83
CA ALA A 64 -7.99 7.35 -10.23
C ALA A 64 -6.77 6.59 -10.77
N HIS A 65 -6.34 5.52 -10.09
CA HIS A 65 -5.17 4.73 -10.55
C HIS A 65 -5.31 4.21 -11.99
N ARG A 66 -6.52 3.86 -12.46
CA ARG A 66 -6.78 3.51 -13.87
C ARG A 66 -6.43 4.60 -14.88
N ASP A 67 -6.39 5.86 -14.46
CA ASP A 67 -6.06 7.00 -15.32
C ASP A 67 -4.55 7.16 -15.46
N ALA A 68 -3.73 6.43 -14.68
CA ALA A 68 -2.28 6.46 -14.85
C ALA A 68 -1.88 5.80 -16.18
N GLY A 69 -0.99 6.46 -16.92
CA GLY A 69 -0.54 5.97 -18.22
C GLY A 69 -0.05 7.06 -19.16
N SER A 70 0.18 6.70 -20.42
CA SER A 70 0.60 7.63 -21.46
C SER A 70 -0.59 8.07 -22.31
N TYR A 71 -0.87 9.36 -22.32
CA TYR A 71 -1.90 9.97 -23.16
C TYR A 71 -1.25 10.56 -24.41
N SER A 72 -1.90 10.35 -25.57
CA SER A 72 -1.42 10.85 -26.86
C SER A 72 -2.31 11.98 -27.35
N CYS A 73 -1.73 13.15 -27.61
CA CYS A 73 -2.38 14.17 -28.41
C CYS A 73 -1.99 13.96 -29.88
N LEU A 74 -2.97 13.87 -30.77
CA LEU A 74 -2.79 13.70 -32.20
C LEU A 74 -3.55 14.81 -32.94
N ALA A 75 -2.83 15.57 -33.75
CA ALA A 75 -3.43 16.56 -34.64
C ALA A 75 -3.24 16.13 -36.09
N ARG A 76 -4.28 16.30 -36.91
CA ARG A 76 -4.27 15.97 -38.34
C ARG A 76 -4.94 17.08 -39.14
N ASN A 77 -4.38 17.42 -40.30
CA ASN A 77 -5.02 18.24 -41.32
C ASN A 77 -4.71 17.65 -42.71
N ALA A 78 -5.19 18.31 -43.77
CA ALA A 78 -5.01 17.85 -45.15
C ALA A 78 -3.53 17.72 -45.59
N LEU A 79 -2.59 18.33 -44.87
CA LEU A 79 -1.17 18.35 -45.19
C LEU A 79 -0.32 17.39 -44.34
N GLY A 80 -0.88 16.80 -43.28
CA GLY A 80 -0.17 15.83 -42.47
C GLY A 80 -0.71 15.66 -41.06
N SER A 81 0.09 14.95 -40.23
CA SER A 81 -0.24 14.65 -38.84
C SER A 81 0.96 14.84 -37.93
N ALA A 82 0.72 15.27 -36.69
CA ALA A 82 1.73 15.32 -35.64
C ALA A 82 1.15 14.78 -34.32
N SER A 83 2.01 14.21 -33.47
CA SER A 83 1.61 13.69 -32.17
C SER A 83 2.61 14.02 -31.08
N ALA A 84 2.13 14.17 -29.85
CA ALA A 84 2.94 14.30 -28.65
C ALA A 84 2.29 13.52 -27.49
N HIS A 85 3.11 13.08 -26.54
CA HIS A 85 2.67 12.24 -25.42
C HIS A 85 2.87 12.92 -24.07
N VAL A 86 1.92 12.75 -23.16
CA VAL A 86 2.01 13.15 -21.75
C VAL A 86 1.84 11.92 -20.87
N SER A 87 2.71 11.78 -19.86
CA SER A 87 2.62 10.70 -18.87
C SER A 87 1.87 11.20 -17.64
N LEU A 88 0.82 10.50 -17.21
CA LEU A 88 0.09 10.76 -15.97
C LEU A 88 0.42 9.67 -14.95
N ALA A 89 0.93 10.07 -13.79
CA ALA A 89 1.02 9.24 -12.60
C ALA A 89 -0.06 9.68 -11.61
N VAL A 90 -0.82 8.72 -11.06
CA VAL A 90 -1.82 9.00 -10.01
C VAL A 90 -1.32 8.40 -8.69
N GLN A 91 -1.17 9.25 -7.68
CA GLN A 91 -0.70 8.93 -6.33
C GLN A 91 -1.87 8.94 -5.35
N GLY A 92 -1.93 7.97 -4.44
CA GLY A 92 -2.97 7.92 -3.42
C GLY A 92 -2.99 6.54 -2.81
N GLU A 93 -3.47 6.43 -1.58
CA GLU A 93 -3.59 5.13 -0.93
C GLU A 93 -4.86 4.41 -1.44
N PRO A 94 -4.78 3.10 -1.69
CA PRO A 94 -5.93 2.33 -2.15
C PRO A 94 -6.94 2.15 -1.01
N HIS A 95 -8.23 2.31 -1.31
CA HIS A 95 -9.30 2.04 -0.34
C HIS A 95 -9.82 0.59 -0.40
N ARG A 96 -9.27 -0.23 -1.30
CA ARG A 96 -9.62 -1.64 -1.44
C ARG A 96 -8.38 -2.50 -1.50
N VAL A 97 -8.51 -3.70 -0.95
CA VAL A 97 -7.51 -4.77 -1.05
C VAL A 97 -8.20 -6.00 -1.58
N ARG A 98 -7.53 -6.71 -2.49
CA ARG A 98 -7.98 -7.98 -3.05
C ARG A 98 -6.84 -8.97 -3.03
N GLY A 99 -7.16 -10.23 -2.78
CA GLY A 99 -6.13 -11.21 -2.57
C GLY A 99 -6.63 -12.63 -2.47
N SER A 100 -5.69 -13.51 -2.17
CA SER A 100 -5.94 -14.90 -1.86
C SER A 100 -5.14 -15.32 -0.65
N LEU A 101 -5.67 -16.31 0.06
CA LEU A 101 -4.98 -16.99 1.15
C LEU A 101 -5.04 -18.50 0.89
N VAL A 102 -3.89 -19.15 0.96
CA VAL A 102 -3.77 -20.61 0.79
C VAL A 102 -2.86 -21.18 1.87
N GLY A 103 -2.93 -22.49 2.12
CA GLY A 103 -1.97 -23.18 2.97
C GLY A 103 -2.62 -24.17 3.92
N VAL A 104 -2.04 -24.38 5.10
CA VAL A 104 -2.42 -25.48 5.99
C VAL A 104 -2.40 -25.03 7.45
N ILE A 105 -3.48 -25.30 8.19
CA ILE A 105 -3.56 -25.03 9.64
C ILE A 105 -3.97 -26.32 10.33
N ASN A 106 -3.20 -26.75 11.34
CA ASN A 106 -3.47 -28.00 12.09
C ASN A 106 -3.63 -29.22 11.16
N ALA A 107 -2.79 -29.32 10.13
CA ALA A 107 -2.85 -30.35 9.08
C ALA A 107 -4.11 -30.35 8.18
N HIS A 108 -4.98 -29.34 8.32
CA HIS A 108 -6.11 -29.13 7.42
C HIS A 108 -5.75 -28.11 6.34
N GLU A 109 -5.92 -28.50 5.07
CA GLU A 109 -5.68 -27.60 3.94
C GLU A 109 -6.77 -26.53 3.83
N LEU A 110 -6.33 -25.29 3.66
CA LEU A 110 -7.14 -24.21 3.13
C LEU A 110 -7.12 -24.37 1.61
N GLY A 111 -8.29 -24.53 1.01
CA GLY A 111 -8.45 -24.44 -0.44
C GLY A 111 -8.08 -23.04 -0.97
N VAL A 112 -8.45 -22.74 -2.21
CA VAL A 112 -8.28 -21.39 -2.74
C VAL A 112 -9.31 -20.47 -2.11
N THR A 113 -8.87 -19.60 -1.20
CA THR A 113 -9.74 -18.63 -0.51
C THR A 113 -9.57 -17.24 -1.11
N THR A 114 -10.64 -16.43 -1.08
CA THR A 114 -10.61 -15.05 -1.58
C THR A 114 -10.60 -14.09 -0.41
N LEU A 115 -9.63 -13.19 -0.39
CA LEU A 115 -9.52 -12.09 0.58
C LEU A 115 -9.99 -10.79 -0.09
N ASP A 116 -10.93 -10.11 0.55
CA ASP A 116 -11.36 -8.76 0.22
C ASP A 116 -11.22 -7.87 1.45
N ALA A 117 -10.82 -6.61 1.25
CA ALA A 117 -10.88 -5.61 2.31
C ALA A 117 -11.23 -4.22 1.79
N ARG A 118 -11.80 -3.42 2.69
CA ARG A 118 -12.16 -2.02 2.45
C ARG A 118 -11.63 -1.15 3.58
N VAL A 119 -11.13 0.03 3.20
CA VAL A 119 -10.65 1.05 4.12
C VAL A 119 -11.65 2.21 4.11
N LEU A 120 -12.10 2.59 5.29
CA LEU A 120 -13.05 3.66 5.52
C LEU A 120 -12.37 4.68 6.43
N ASP A 121 -12.05 5.84 5.88
CA ASP A 121 -11.42 6.90 6.67
C ASP A 121 -12.41 7.47 7.68
N ASP A 122 -11.94 7.74 8.89
CA ASP A 122 -12.69 8.42 9.95
C ASP A 122 -11.88 9.62 10.46
N PRO A 123 -11.78 10.71 9.66
CA PRO A 123 -10.96 11.88 9.97
C PRO A 123 -11.19 12.47 11.38
N PRO A 124 -12.42 12.56 11.91
CA PRO A 124 -12.67 13.06 13.27
C PRO A 124 -11.96 12.28 14.37
N THR A 125 -11.73 10.98 14.17
CA THR A 125 -11.08 10.12 15.17
C THR A 125 -9.57 9.96 14.94
N GLY A 126 -9.04 10.44 13.80
CA GLY A 126 -7.65 10.21 13.42
C GLY A 126 -7.33 8.73 13.21
N THR A 127 -8.30 7.93 12.76
CA THR A 127 -8.13 6.50 12.49
C THR A 127 -8.73 6.12 11.14
N THR A 128 -8.25 5.03 10.56
CA THR A 128 -8.92 4.35 9.44
C THR A 128 -9.59 3.08 9.94
N THR A 129 -10.84 2.85 9.56
CA THR A 129 -11.54 1.60 9.84
C THR A 129 -11.31 0.62 8.70
N ILE A 130 -10.81 -0.56 9.05
CA ILE A 130 -10.51 -1.64 8.10
C ILE A 130 -11.51 -2.75 8.32
N ARG A 131 -12.16 -3.17 7.24
CA ARG A 131 -13.07 -4.32 7.21
C ARG A 131 -12.59 -5.30 6.17
N SER A 132 -12.32 -6.53 6.58
CA SER A 132 -11.91 -7.62 5.71
C SER A 132 -12.89 -8.78 5.78
N SER A 133 -13.06 -9.46 4.65
CA SER A 133 -13.68 -10.76 4.55
C SER A 133 -12.74 -11.74 3.84
N ILE A 134 -12.74 -12.99 4.30
CA ILE A 134 -12.06 -14.11 3.66
C ILE A 134 -13.10 -15.20 3.46
N SER A 135 -13.40 -15.53 2.20
CA SER A 135 -14.44 -16.48 1.82
C SER A 135 -13.87 -17.84 1.45
N SER A 136 -14.73 -18.87 1.43
CA SER A 136 -14.36 -20.27 1.14
C SER A 136 -13.43 -20.87 2.21
N ILE A 137 -13.64 -20.48 3.48
CA ILE A 137 -12.89 -20.99 4.62
C ILE A 137 -13.62 -22.21 5.20
N PRO A 138 -13.03 -23.42 5.15
CA PRO A 138 -13.68 -24.64 5.65
C PRO A 138 -14.07 -24.54 7.14
N PRO A 139 -15.22 -25.12 7.55
CA PRO A 139 -15.63 -25.15 8.97
C PRO A 139 -14.64 -25.85 9.90
N THR A 140 -13.78 -26.72 9.36
CA THR A 140 -12.70 -27.39 10.09
C THR A 140 -11.59 -26.43 10.51
N VAL A 141 -11.45 -25.27 9.88
CA VAL A 141 -10.35 -24.31 10.14
C VAL A 141 -10.87 -22.93 10.55
N GLY A 142 -12.00 -22.48 10.01
CA GLY A 142 -12.55 -21.14 10.23
C GLY A 142 -12.63 -20.68 11.70
N PRO A 143 -13.14 -21.51 12.64
CA PRO A 143 -13.18 -21.13 14.05
C PRO A 143 -11.81 -20.87 14.68
N LEU A 144 -10.76 -21.58 14.24
CA LEU A 144 -9.38 -21.40 14.71
C LEU A 144 -8.77 -20.10 14.18
N MET A 145 -9.16 -19.69 12.97
CA MET A 145 -8.59 -18.50 12.33
C MET A 145 -9.04 -17.18 12.95
N ARG A 146 -10.06 -17.17 13.84
CA ARG A 146 -10.59 -15.96 14.49
C ARG A 146 -9.53 -15.17 15.28
N VAL A 147 -8.46 -15.84 15.75
CA VAL A 147 -7.37 -15.17 16.49
C VAL A 147 -6.25 -14.67 15.58
N LEU A 148 -6.29 -14.97 14.29
CA LEU A 148 -5.18 -14.74 13.36
C LEU A 148 -5.25 -13.38 12.68
N VAL A 149 -5.27 -12.31 13.48
CA VAL A 149 -5.29 -10.92 12.96
C VAL A 149 -4.06 -10.62 12.09
N ALA A 150 -2.96 -11.36 12.26
CA ALA A 150 -1.78 -11.29 11.40
C ALA A 150 -2.07 -11.51 9.91
N ILE A 151 -3.17 -12.19 9.54
CA ILE A 151 -3.58 -12.37 8.14
C ILE A 151 -3.85 -11.01 7.47
N ILE A 152 -4.31 -10.01 8.22
CA ILE A 152 -4.60 -8.66 7.71
C ILE A 152 -3.54 -7.63 8.10
N ALA A 153 -2.41 -8.06 8.68
CA ALA A 153 -1.29 -7.20 9.06
C ALA A 153 -0.79 -6.29 7.94
N PRO A 154 -0.54 -6.82 6.71
CA PRO A 154 -0.17 -5.97 5.58
C PRO A 154 -1.16 -4.85 5.29
N ILE A 155 -2.45 -5.07 5.54
CA ILE A 155 -3.53 -4.14 5.17
C ILE A 155 -3.53 -2.96 6.12
N TYR A 156 -3.56 -3.21 7.43
CA TYR A 156 -3.61 -2.12 8.40
C TYR A 156 -2.28 -1.42 8.59
N TRP A 157 -1.16 -2.09 8.37
CA TRP A 157 0.13 -1.40 8.31
C TRP A 157 0.24 -0.52 7.06
N SER A 158 -0.28 -0.97 5.92
CA SER A 158 -0.20 -0.21 4.67
C SER A 158 -1.10 1.02 4.62
N LEU A 159 -2.28 0.94 5.26
CA LEU A 159 -3.41 1.86 5.04
C LEU A 159 -3.95 2.45 6.36
N ALA A 160 -3.13 2.45 7.42
CA ALA A 160 -3.45 3.13 8.67
C ALA A 160 -3.51 4.64 8.47
N HIS A 161 -4.33 5.32 9.28
CA HIS A 161 -4.27 6.78 9.33
C HIS A 161 -2.91 7.24 9.85
N THR A 162 -2.16 7.97 9.02
CA THR A 162 -0.83 8.46 9.37
C THR A 162 -0.89 9.81 10.05
N SER A 163 -0.09 10.01 11.10
CA SER A 163 0.07 11.31 11.76
C SER A 163 1.55 11.67 11.94
N GLY A 164 1.85 12.97 11.97
CA GLY A 164 3.23 13.47 12.08
C GLY A 164 4.08 13.10 10.86
N GLU A 165 5.31 12.63 11.11
CA GLU A 165 6.25 12.21 10.05
C GLU A 165 6.12 10.74 9.65
N ALA A 166 5.15 10.03 10.23
CA ALA A 166 4.91 8.63 9.91
C ALA A 166 4.48 8.45 8.45
N ARG A 167 4.85 7.31 7.87
CA ARG A 167 4.53 6.96 6.48
C ARG A 167 3.87 5.60 6.43
N GLY A 168 2.65 5.58 5.90
CA GLY A 168 1.90 4.36 5.64
C GLY A 168 2.70 3.40 4.77
N GLY A 169 2.53 2.09 5.01
CA GLY A 169 3.26 1.06 4.28
C GLY A 169 3.05 1.12 2.77
N PHE A 170 1.88 1.55 2.29
CA PHE A 170 1.64 1.71 0.85
C PHE A 170 2.53 2.78 0.23
N LEU A 171 2.57 3.99 0.81
CA LEU A 171 3.40 5.09 0.30
C LEU A 171 4.90 4.77 0.38
N LEU A 172 5.31 4.05 1.41
CA LEU A 172 6.70 3.63 1.62
C LEU A 172 7.18 2.65 0.54
N THR A 173 6.30 1.75 0.10
CA THR A 173 6.64 0.59 -0.74
C THR A 173 6.08 0.67 -2.15
N GLN A 174 5.27 1.70 -2.45
CA GLN A 174 4.43 1.77 -3.65
C GLN A 174 3.54 0.52 -3.81
N GLY A 175 3.10 -0.03 -2.67
CA GLY A 175 2.30 -1.25 -2.59
C GLY A 175 3.04 -2.54 -2.95
N THR A 176 4.36 -2.52 -3.14
CA THR A 176 5.16 -3.71 -3.50
C THR A 176 6.10 -4.10 -2.37
N PHE A 177 5.79 -5.18 -1.67
CA PHE A 177 6.57 -5.65 -0.52
C PHE A 177 6.30 -7.12 -0.20
N GLN A 178 7.24 -7.74 0.51
CA GLN A 178 7.07 -9.04 1.16
C GLN A 178 6.96 -8.82 2.66
N HIS A 179 5.98 -9.45 3.31
CA HIS A 179 5.74 -9.33 4.74
C HIS A 179 5.58 -10.72 5.34
N GLU A 180 6.50 -11.08 6.23
CA GLU A 180 6.53 -12.38 6.91
C GLU A 180 6.18 -12.20 8.38
N SER A 181 5.31 -13.06 8.87
CA SER A 181 4.80 -13.07 10.24
C SER A 181 5.04 -14.44 10.86
N GLN A 182 5.67 -14.50 12.02
CA GLN A 182 5.73 -15.69 12.87
C GLN A 182 4.91 -15.44 14.13
N LEU A 183 3.97 -16.34 14.42
CA LEU A 183 3.15 -16.32 15.62
C LEU A 183 3.53 -17.50 16.51
N GLU A 184 3.69 -17.23 17.79
CA GLU A 184 3.95 -18.24 18.82
C GLU A 184 2.93 -18.12 19.94
N PHE A 185 2.14 -19.18 20.12
CA PHE A 185 1.15 -19.26 21.18
C PHE A 185 1.83 -19.66 22.50
N ALA A 186 1.31 -19.18 23.63
CA ALA A 186 1.83 -19.55 24.95
C ALA A 186 1.80 -21.07 25.23
N THR A 187 0.97 -21.80 24.50
CA THR A 187 0.84 -23.27 24.52
C THR A 187 1.90 -24.00 23.68
N GLY A 188 2.70 -23.27 22.90
CA GLY A 188 3.87 -23.79 22.16
C GLY A 188 3.67 -23.97 20.66
N GLU A 189 2.44 -23.83 20.14
CA GLU A 189 2.14 -23.87 18.72
C GLU A 189 2.77 -22.69 17.98
N LEU A 190 3.22 -22.96 16.75
CA LEU A 190 3.85 -21.98 15.87
C LEU A 190 3.09 -21.91 14.55
N LEU A 191 2.91 -20.68 14.06
CA LEU A 191 2.26 -20.40 12.78
C LEU A 191 3.08 -19.37 12.00
N TRP A 192 3.21 -19.58 10.71
CA TRP A 192 3.87 -18.68 9.77
C TRP A 192 2.86 -18.17 8.76
N VAL A 193 2.94 -16.87 8.46
CA VAL A 193 2.15 -16.23 7.41
C VAL A 193 3.09 -15.39 6.54
N THR A 194 3.13 -15.68 5.26
CA THR A 194 3.91 -14.91 4.28
C THR A 194 2.95 -14.21 3.34
N HIS A 195 3.12 -12.91 3.21
CA HIS A 195 2.34 -12.07 2.32
C HIS A 195 3.23 -11.46 1.24
N LEU A 196 2.71 -11.42 0.02
CA LEU A 196 3.34 -10.78 -1.12
C LEU A 196 2.38 -9.76 -1.73
N ALA A 197 2.75 -8.48 -1.64
CA ALA A 197 2.02 -7.39 -2.25
C ALA A 197 2.63 -7.00 -3.60
N ARG A 198 1.79 -6.85 -4.64
CA ARG A 198 2.23 -6.62 -6.03
C ARG A 198 1.85 -5.24 -6.59
N GLY A 199 1.65 -4.26 -5.71
CA GLY A 199 1.13 -2.95 -6.07
C GLY A 199 -0.39 -2.93 -6.21
N ALA A 200 -0.92 -1.86 -6.80
CA ALA A 200 -2.35 -1.70 -7.05
C ALA A 200 -2.74 -2.15 -8.47
N ASP A 201 -3.91 -2.79 -8.59
CA ASP A 201 -4.49 -3.15 -9.89
C ASP A 201 -5.06 -1.93 -10.64
N ALA A 202 -5.55 -2.15 -11.87
CA ALA A 202 -6.18 -1.11 -12.66
C ALA A 202 -7.40 -0.48 -11.97
N THR A 203 -8.08 -1.20 -11.08
CA THR A 203 -9.21 -0.65 -10.31
C THR A 203 -8.78 0.19 -9.11
N GLY A 204 -7.47 0.22 -8.82
CA GLY A 204 -6.87 0.87 -7.68
C GLY A 204 -6.96 0.05 -6.39
N ALA A 205 -7.13 -1.26 -6.47
CA ALA A 205 -7.10 -2.16 -5.32
C ALA A 205 -5.69 -2.71 -5.10
N LEU A 206 -5.19 -2.70 -3.86
CA LEU A 206 -3.93 -3.35 -3.50
C LEU A 206 -4.07 -4.86 -3.68
N LEU A 207 -3.12 -5.48 -4.38
CA LEU A 207 -3.08 -6.93 -4.60
C LEU A 207 -2.23 -7.61 -3.54
N LEU A 208 -2.81 -8.61 -2.85
CA LEU A 208 -2.18 -9.31 -1.73
C LEU A 208 -2.31 -10.85 -1.85
N GLU A 209 -1.21 -11.54 -2.11
CA GLU A 209 -1.15 -13.01 -2.07
C GLU A 209 -0.62 -13.45 -0.71
N SER A 210 -1.27 -14.43 -0.07
CA SER A 210 -0.91 -14.87 1.27
C SER A 210 -0.80 -16.39 1.36
N VAL A 211 0.23 -16.87 2.05
CA VAL A 211 0.43 -18.28 2.36
C VAL A 211 0.54 -18.44 3.87
N ILE A 212 -0.20 -19.40 4.44
CA ILE A 212 -0.23 -19.68 5.88
C ILE A 212 0.13 -21.13 6.17
N SER A 213 0.95 -21.38 7.18
CA SER A 213 1.32 -22.74 7.57
C SER A 213 1.62 -22.85 9.06
N GLY A 214 1.16 -23.93 9.69
CA GLY A 214 1.54 -24.28 11.06
C GLY A 214 0.34 -24.69 11.91
N SER A 215 0.41 -24.37 13.19
CA SER A 215 -0.54 -24.84 14.19
C SER A 215 -1.11 -23.73 15.05
N VAL A 216 -2.35 -23.95 15.49
CA VAL A 216 -3.13 -23.08 16.38
C VAL A 216 -3.73 -23.97 17.48
N PRO A 217 -3.85 -23.51 18.74
CA PRO A 217 -4.44 -24.31 19.80
C PRO A 217 -5.87 -24.75 19.46
N GLU A 218 -6.13 -26.07 19.46
CA GLU A 218 -7.45 -26.62 19.13
C GLU A 218 -8.54 -26.18 20.12
N SER A 219 -8.15 -25.84 21.36
CA SER A 219 -9.06 -25.26 22.37
C SER A 219 -9.78 -23.99 21.91
N ILE A 220 -9.26 -23.29 20.90
CA ILE A 220 -9.86 -22.07 20.34
C ILE A 220 -11.13 -22.37 19.55
N ARG A 221 -11.27 -23.58 18.99
CA ARG A 221 -12.35 -23.94 18.06
C ARG A 221 -13.73 -23.61 18.60
N GLU A 222 -14.01 -24.01 19.83
CA GLU A 222 -15.33 -23.86 20.47
C GLU A 222 -15.37 -22.67 21.45
N ALA A 223 -14.22 -22.05 21.72
CA ALA A 223 -14.14 -20.98 22.71
C ALA A 223 -14.80 -19.67 22.22
N THR A 224 -15.39 -18.95 23.16
CA THR A 224 -15.65 -17.51 22.99
C THR A 224 -14.33 -16.78 23.00
N VAL A 225 -14.01 -16.08 21.90
CA VAL A 225 -12.77 -15.33 21.72
C VAL A 225 -13.08 -13.85 21.81
N LEU A 226 -12.41 -13.13 22.70
CA LEU A 226 -12.41 -11.66 22.73
C LEU A 226 -11.01 -11.13 22.44
N LEU A 227 -10.85 -10.53 21.26
CA LEU A 227 -9.63 -9.85 20.87
C LEU A 227 -9.48 -8.54 21.63
N GLN A 228 -8.27 -8.24 22.08
CA GLN A 228 -7.93 -6.96 22.71
C GLN A 228 -7.27 -6.02 21.71
N ASP A 229 -7.34 -4.73 22.01
CA ASP A 229 -6.56 -3.71 21.34
C ASP A 229 -5.06 -3.97 21.55
N PHE A 230 -4.26 -3.66 20.54
CA PHE A 230 -2.82 -3.91 20.56
C PHE A 230 -2.06 -2.80 19.86
N SER A 231 -0.76 -2.75 20.12
CA SER A 231 0.17 -1.87 19.43
C SER A 231 1.39 -2.65 18.97
N GLU A 232 1.93 -2.21 17.85
CA GLU A 232 3.10 -2.81 17.23
C GLU A 232 4.14 -1.74 17.04
N ARG A 233 5.41 -2.13 17.15
CA ARG A 233 6.54 -1.25 16.90
C ARG A 233 7.29 -1.77 15.69
N TYR A 234 7.36 -0.97 14.65
CA TYR A 234 8.18 -1.22 13.47
C TYR A 234 9.48 -0.45 13.60
N VAL A 235 10.59 -1.18 13.51
CA VAL A 235 11.96 -0.65 13.58
C VAL A 235 12.63 -0.86 12.24
N ARG A 236 13.26 0.17 11.70
CA ARG A 236 14.05 0.08 10.48
C ARG A 236 15.35 -0.63 10.76
N THR A 237 15.53 -1.82 10.18
CA THR A 237 16.70 -2.69 10.40
C THR A 237 17.65 -2.75 9.21
N GLY A 238 17.32 -2.06 8.14
CA GLY A 238 18.18 -1.91 6.97
C GLY A 238 17.49 -1.07 5.89
N THR A 239 18.22 -0.82 4.80
CA THR A 239 17.65 -0.19 3.60
C THR A 239 16.59 -1.12 3.01
N GLY A 240 15.32 -0.68 2.96
CA GLY A 240 14.23 -1.51 2.47
C GLY A 240 13.79 -2.63 3.42
N ARG A 241 14.16 -2.56 4.70
CA ARG A 241 13.84 -3.61 5.68
C ARG A 241 13.32 -3.05 7.00
N LEU A 242 12.17 -3.54 7.44
CA LEU A 242 11.58 -3.25 8.75
C LEU A 242 11.40 -4.54 9.55
N SER A 243 11.54 -4.45 10.87
CA SER A 243 11.20 -5.51 11.80
C SER A 243 10.09 -5.03 12.73
N GLY A 244 9.06 -5.83 12.92
CA GLY A 244 7.93 -5.54 13.80
C GLY A 244 7.80 -6.58 14.91
N ALA A 245 7.42 -6.17 16.11
CA ALA A 245 7.10 -7.08 17.22
C ALA A 245 5.86 -6.61 17.98
N SER A 246 5.07 -7.56 18.48
CA SER A 246 3.82 -7.33 19.20
C SER A 246 3.44 -8.55 20.03
N VAL A 247 2.58 -8.31 21.01
CA VAL A 247 1.98 -9.35 21.84
C VAL A 247 0.48 -9.17 21.78
N GLN A 248 -0.19 -10.08 21.07
CA GLN A 248 -1.64 -10.07 21.00
C GLN A 248 -2.21 -10.80 22.21
N ARG A 249 -3.17 -10.15 22.87
CA ARG A 249 -3.91 -10.73 24.00
C ARG A 249 -5.32 -11.03 23.55
N PHE A 250 -5.79 -12.21 23.90
CA PHE A 250 -7.17 -12.58 23.69
C PHE A 250 -7.67 -13.39 24.88
N LEU A 251 -8.95 -13.24 25.18
CA LEU A 251 -9.63 -14.06 26.16
C LEU A 251 -10.17 -15.30 25.46
N TRP A 252 -9.81 -16.49 25.94
CA TRP A 252 -10.54 -17.73 25.64
C TRP A 252 -10.97 -18.36 26.96
N GLY A 253 -12.23 -18.78 27.08
CA GLY A 253 -12.70 -19.52 28.27
C GLY A 253 -12.47 -18.82 29.61
N GLY A 254 -12.45 -17.48 29.63
CA GLY A 254 -12.18 -16.67 30.84
C GLY A 254 -10.70 -16.47 31.17
N HIS A 255 -9.77 -17.08 30.44
CA HIS A 255 -8.33 -16.94 30.63
C HIS A 255 -7.69 -16.02 29.58
N VAL A 256 -6.75 -15.18 30.00
CA VAL A 256 -5.96 -14.34 29.10
C VAL A 256 -4.86 -15.19 28.48
N VAL A 257 -4.90 -15.36 27.17
CA VAL A 257 -3.83 -16.01 26.41
C VAL A 257 -3.06 -14.96 25.61
N ARG A 258 -1.76 -15.19 25.48
CA ARG A 258 -0.84 -14.32 24.76
C ARG A 258 -0.29 -15.08 23.56
N ALA A 259 -0.29 -14.42 22.41
CA ALA A 259 0.49 -14.83 21.25
C ALA A 259 1.56 -13.78 20.99
N HIS A 260 2.81 -14.21 20.85
CA HIS A 260 3.89 -13.35 20.40
C HIS A 260 3.89 -13.34 18.89
N TRP A 261 3.93 -12.16 18.30
CA TRP A 261 4.07 -11.99 16.87
C TRP A 261 5.45 -11.41 16.57
N ASN A 262 6.04 -11.76 15.44
CA ASN A 262 7.27 -11.16 14.93
C ASN A 262 7.17 -11.00 13.42
N HIS A 263 7.55 -9.83 12.92
CA HIS A 263 7.32 -9.40 11.56
C HIS A 263 8.61 -8.99 10.91
N THR A 264 8.77 -9.38 9.65
CA THR A 264 9.80 -8.86 8.78
C THR A 264 9.15 -8.34 7.52
N ILE A 265 9.43 -7.09 7.17
CA ILE A 265 8.97 -6.46 5.92
C ILE A 265 10.19 -6.17 5.06
N VAL A 266 10.15 -6.61 3.82
CA VAL A 266 11.17 -6.35 2.80
C VAL A 266 10.54 -5.67 1.60
N TYR A 267 11.14 -4.58 1.14
CA TYR A 267 10.66 -3.80 0.01
C TYR A 267 11.83 -3.11 -0.69
N ASN A 268 11.60 -2.68 -1.94
CA ASN A 268 12.56 -1.86 -2.67
C ASN A 268 12.27 -0.37 -2.35
N PRO A 269 13.15 0.33 -1.63
CA PRO A 269 12.87 1.70 -1.23
C PRO A 269 12.96 2.67 -2.44
N PRO A 270 12.03 3.63 -2.57
CA PRO A 270 12.17 4.71 -3.54
C PRO A 270 13.36 5.62 -3.19
N ALA A 271 13.74 6.50 -4.13
CA ALA A 271 14.93 7.37 -4.06
C ALA A 271 14.84 8.53 -3.04
N ALA A 272 14.32 8.28 -1.83
CA ALA A 272 13.96 9.22 -0.75
C ALA A 272 12.54 9.81 -0.86
N PRO A 273 11.93 10.30 0.24
CA PRO A 273 12.42 10.24 1.63
C PRO A 273 12.21 8.88 2.32
N GLN A 274 13.15 8.50 3.18
CA GLN A 274 13.07 7.29 4.00
C GLN A 274 12.14 7.51 5.20
N PRO A 275 11.53 6.45 5.77
CA PRO A 275 10.64 6.59 6.93
C PRO A 275 11.45 6.88 8.21
N PRO A 276 10.80 7.35 9.29
CA PRO A 276 11.41 7.37 10.63
C PRO A 276 11.98 6.00 11.02
N TRP A 277 12.96 5.97 11.93
CA TRP A 277 13.61 4.71 12.32
C TRP A 277 12.66 3.81 13.11
N VAL A 278 11.74 4.42 13.85
CA VAL A 278 10.71 3.75 14.64
C VAL A 278 9.35 4.32 14.28
N GLN A 279 8.38 3.43 14.07
CA GLN A 279 6.98 3.79 13.89
C GLN A 279 6.09 2.86 14.72
N HIS A 280 4.95 3.37 15.15
CA HIS A 280 4.00 2.69 16.02
C HIS A 280 2.66 2.54 15.33
N ILE A 281 2.22 1.29 15.13
CA ILE A 281 0.84 0.99 14.75
C ILE A 281 0.03 0.83 16.04
N ARG A 282 -1.15 1.45 16.08
CA ARG A 282 -2.16 1.21 17.10
C ARG A 282 -3.40 0.63 16.45
N ALA A 283 -3.77 -0.58 16.86
CA ALA A 283 -4.99 -1.24 16.43
C ALA A 283 -6.00 -1.25 17.58
N SER A 284 -7.20 -0.73 17.32
CA SER A 284 -8.28 -0.64 18.30
C SER A 284 -9.60 -1.17 17.76
N ALA A 285 -10.53 -1.48 18.66
CA ALA A 285 -11.84 -2.02 18.34
C ALA A 285 -11.75 -3.30 17.47
N VAL A 286 -10.76 -4.15 17.81
CA VAL A 286 -10.43 -5.36 17.05
C VAL A 286 -11.53 -6.40 17.24
N LYS A 287 -12.08 -6.89 16.14
CA LYS A 287 -13.16 -7.88 16.09
C LYS A 287 -12.86 -8.93 15.03
N ALA A 288 -13.22 -10.16 15.34
CA ALA A 288 -13.19 -11.26 14.39
C ALA A 288 -14.43 -12.15 14.57
N ALA A 289 -14.98 -12.64 13.46
CA ALA A 289 -16.12 -13.55 13.47
C ALA A 289 -16.04 -14.50 12.28
N TYR A 290 -16.34 -15.77 12.51
CA TYR A 290 -16.45 -16.77 11.44
C TYR A 290 -17.91 -17.22 11.34
N ASN A 291 -18.44 -17.23 10.13
CA ASN A 291 -19.78 -17.74 9.82
C ASN A 291 -19.66 -19.09 9.09
N PRO A 292 -20.03 -20.22 9.73
CA PRO A 292 -19.94 -21.52 9.09
C PRO A 292 -20.94 -21.73 7.95
N THR A 293 -22.05 -21.01 7.92
CA THR A 293 -23.07 -21.14 6.86
C THR A 293 -22.61 -20.50 5.54
N SER A 294 -21.90 -19.36 5.63
CA SER A 294 -21.33 -18.69 4.46
C SER A 294 -19.85 -18.99 4.24
N GLU A 295 -19.24 -19.81 5.10
CA GLU A 295 -17.81 -20.13 5.09
C GLU A 295 -16.92 -18.88 5.02
N GLU A 296 -17.31 -17.84 5.78
CA GLU A 296 -16.71 -16.51 5.70
C GLU A 296 -16.13 -16.07 7.04
N LEU A 297 -14.87 -15.65 7.03
CA LEU A 297 -14.17 -15.06 8.16
C LEU A 297 -14.08 -13.54 7.99
N HIS A 298 -14.53 -12.79 8.98
CA HIS A 298 -14.47 -11.34 9.00
C HIS A 298 -13.49 -10.85 10.05
N PHE A 299 -12.70 -9.84 9.67
CA PHE A 299 -11.92 -9.03 10.60
C PHE A 299 -12.34 -7.56 10.50
N GLN A 300 -12.41 -6.89 11.64
CA GLN A 300 -12.60 -5.44 11.70
C GLN A 300 -11.68 -4.84 12.77
N LEU A 301 -11.02 -3.74 12.43
CA LEU A 301 -10.27 -2.94 13.40
C LEU A 301 -10.17 -1.49 12.94
N ARG A 302 -9.76 -0.60 13.85
CA ARG A 302 -9.33 0.76 13.56
C ARG A 302 -7.82 0.84 13.68
N ALA A 303 -7.17 1.49 12.73
CA ALA A 303 -5.72 1.61 12.69
C ALA A 303 -5.26 3.07 12.61
N SER A 304 -4.20 3.38 13.35
CA SER A 304 -3.42 4.61 13.20
C SER A 304 -1.92 4.30 13.27
N LEU A 305 -1.15 5.15 12.61
CA LEU A 305 0.31 5.07 12.52
C LEU A 305 0.92 6.42 12.94
N ASP A 306 1.89 6.37 13.84
CA ASP A 306 2.65 7.54 14.27
C ASP A 306 4.13 7.20 14.48
N ALA A 307 5.01 8.21 14.40
CA ALA A 307 6.46 8.03 14.59
C ALA A 307 6.89 8.06 16.08
N GLY A 308 5.97 8.37 17.00
CA GLY A 308 6.29 8.67 18.40
C GLY A 308 7.20 9.89 18.58
N ALA A 309 7.52 10.22 19.84
CA ALA A 309 8.36 11.38 20.17
C ALA A 309 9.87 11.16 19.90
N ASN A 310 10.31 9.91 19.78
CA ASN A 310 11.73 9.51 19.59
C ASN A 310 11.91 8.62 18.36
N GLY A 311 11.22 8.95 17.25
CA GLY A 311 11.24 8.15 16.01
C GLY A 311 12.62 7.95 15.38
N ASP A 312 13.62 8.75 15.75
CA ASP A 312 15.00 8.72 15.24
C ASP A 312 16.00 8.08 16.20
N GLN A 313 15.53 7.38 17.25
CA GLN A 313 16.40 6.66 18.17
C GLN A 313 16.09 5.17 18.13
N CYS A 314 17.13 4.35 18.11
CA CYS A 314 16.97 2.91 18.19
C CYS A 314 16.41 2.50 19.56
N PRO A 315 15.37 1.66 19.62
CA PRO A 315 14.82 1.19 20.88
C PRO A 315 15.80 0.22 21.56
N LEU A 316 15.53 -0.08 22.83
CA LEU A 316 16.24 -1.14 23.57
C LEU A 316 16.21 -2.46 22.79
N GLY A 317 17.32 -3.20 22.81
CA GLY A 317 17.56 -4.38 21.97
C GLY A 317 18.18 -4.04 20.61
N PHE A 318 18.36 -2.76 20.28
CA PHE A 318 19.01 -2.32 19.05
C PHE A 318 20.12 -1.30 19.30
N ALA A 319 21.09 -1.24 18.40
CA ALA A 319 22.12 -0.20 18.31
C ALA A 319 22.04 0.57 17.00
N GLN A 320 22.52 1.81 17.00
CA GLN A 320 22.58 2.62 15.77
C GLN A 320 23.66 2.08 14.83
N SER A 321 23.35 1.99 13.53
CA SER A 321 24.35 1.61 12.53
C SER A 321 25.41 2.71 12.34
N PRO A 322 26.72 2.39 12.30
CA PRO A 322 27.76 3.38 12.05
C PRO A 322 27.61 4.05 10.68
N GLY A 323 27.28 5.34 10.65
CA GLY A 323 27.16 6.12 9.41
C GLY A 323 25.91 5.82 8.56
N GLN A 324 25.01 4.96 9.03
CA GLN A 324 23.74 4.65 8.36
C GLN A 324 22.57 4.92 9.31
N LEU A 325 21.45 5.37 8.77
CA LEU A 325 20.30 5.82 9.54
C LEU A 325 19.37 4.65 9.96
N TYR A 326 19.87 3.48 10.36
CA TYR A 326 18.99 2.36 10.75
C TYR A 326 19.53 1.61 11.97
N CYS A 327 18.69 0.76 12.55
CA CYS A 327 18.95 0.05 13.80
C CYS A 327 19.43 -1.38 13.55
N ILE A 328 20.55 -1.76 14.16
CA ILE A 328 21.11 -3.10 14.13
C ILE A 328 20.63 -3.85 15.38
N ASP A 329 20.10 -5.05 15.19
CA ASP A 329 19.70 -5.94 16.27
C ASP A 329 20.91 -6.32 17.14
N LEU A 330 20.75 -6.27 18.45
CA LEU A 330 21.77 -6.73 19.39
C LEU A 330 21.53 -8.21 19.69
N ASP A 331 22.41 -9.09 19.26
CA ASP A 331 22.31 -10.52 19.62
C ASP A 331 22.73 -10.73 21.08
N GLU A 332 21.77 -10.68 22.00
CA GLU A 332 22.04 -10.87 23.42
C GLU A 332 22.47 -12.31 23.75
N CYS A 333 22.24 -13.27 22.85
CA CYS A 333 22.68 -14.65 23.03
C CYS A 333 24.20 -14.83 22.85
N GLN A 334 24.89 -13.86 22.25
CA GLN A 334 26.37 -13.84 22.24
C GLN A 334 26.97 -13.37 23.57
N MET A 335 26.14 -12.91 24.52
CA MET A 335 26.59 -12.45 25.83
C MET A 335 26.45 -13.58 26.86
N PRO A 336 27.56 -14.11 27.44
CA PRO A 336 27.55 -15.30 28.29
C PRO A 336 26.68 -15.21 29.56
N THR A 337 26.40 -14.00 30.04
CA THR A 337 25.70 -13.76 31.31
C THR A 337 24.18 -13.62 31.17
N ARG A 338 23.63 -13.67 29.95
CA ARG A 338 22.20 -13.39 29.70
C ARG A 338 21.29 -14.58 29.95
N CYS A 339 21.71 -15.80 29.60
CA CYS A 339 20.96 -17.03 29.84
C CYS A 339 21.84 -18.08 30.52
N GLN A 340 21.28 -18.83 31.46
CA GLN A 340 21.99 -19.93 32.14
C GLN A 340 22.15 -21.17 31.25
N HIS A 341 21.22 -21.37 30.30
CA HIS A 341 21.17 -22.53 29.41
C HIS A 341 21.06 -22.09 27.94
N LYS A 342 20.03 -22.53 27.23
CA LYS A 342 19.87 -22.27 25.79
C LYS A 342 19.27 -20.88 25.60
N CYS A 343 19.78 -20.14 24.62
CA CYS A 343 19.28 -18.81 24.26
C CYS A 343 18.75 -18.82 22.82
N ARG A 344 17.66 -18.09 22.57
CA ARG A 344 17.14 -17.83 21.23
C ARG A 344 17.02 -16.32 21.04
N ASN A 345 17.79 -15.78 20.09
CA ASN A 345 17.75 -14.38 19.71
C ASN A 345 16.53 -14.10 18.81
N SER A 346 15.99 -12.88 18.91
CA SER A 346 14.94 -12.36 18.04
C SER A 346 15.14 -10.85 17.86
N PRO A 347 14.63 -10.22 16.79
CA PRO A 347 14.81 -8.79 16.60
C PRO A 347 14.28 -7.95 17.79
N GLY A 348 15.19 -7.28 18.49
CA GLY A 348 14.94 -6.42 19.64
C GLY A 348 14.73 -7.15 20.97
N SER A 349 14.92 -8.47 21.04
CA SER A 349 14.69 -9.25 22.26
C SER A 349 15.32 -10.64 22.18
N TYR A 350 15.49 -11.30 23.31
CA TYR A 350 15.90 -12.70 23.38
C TYR A 350 15.04 -13.46 24.37
N ARG A 351 15.11 -14.79 24.31
CA ARG A 351 14.53 -15.65 25.33
C ARG A 351 15.50 -16.74 25.76
N CYS A 352 15.51 -17.01 27.05
CA CYS A 352 16.15 -18.18 27.61
C CYS A 352 15.17 -19.36 27.54
N LEU A 353 15.66 -20.52 27.11
CA LEU A 353 14.91 -21.75 26.88
C LEU A 353 15.22 -22.80 27.95
#